data_AF-A0A662P8X8-F1
#
_entry.id   AF-A0A662P8X8-F1
#
_cell.length_a   1.000
_cell.length_b   1.000
_cell.length_c   1.000
_cell.angle_alpha   90.00
_cell.angle_beta   90.00
_cell.angle_gamma   90.00
#
_symmetry.space_group_name_H-M   'P 1'
#
loop_
_entity.id
_entity.type
_entity.pdbx_description
1 polymer ?
#
loop_
_entity_poly.entity_id
_entity_poly.type
_entity_poly.pdbx_seq_one_letter_code
_entity_poly.pdbx_strand_id
1 'polypeptide(L)'
;MILQKYMRPSEREFISLIKSMEWILDEIGLKYAPSRHSLYLVRKKASIQYMRNLNEKIIEKLGSSKIFSVDATGFKNSRQEPSWTMKKKRKNYTKFHLISDTETKSLKSFTITPGNKHESPYLKELLGAIDTMHSLLADSGYLSRKNCDLFDKKGASR
;
A
#
# COMPACT_ATOMS: atom_id res chain seq x y z
N MET A 1 10.49 14.64 15.38
CA MET A 1 9.30 15.31 14.82
C MET A 1 9.64 16.00 13.48
N ILE A 2 10.01 15.26 12.41
CA ILE A 2 10.40 15.90 11.11
C ILE A 2 9.91 15.14 9.86
N LEU A 3 9.69 13.83 9.89
CA LEU A 3 9.27 13.09 8.67
C LEU A 3 7.76 13.11 8.37
N GLN A 4 6.94 13.62 9.29
CA GLN A 4 5.47 13.55 9.22
C GLN A 4 4.79 14.76 8.54
N LYS A 5 5.53 15.79 8.09
CA LYS A 5 4.91 16.97 7.49
C LYS A 5 5.37 17.20 6.05
N TYR A 6 4.76 16.43 5.15
CA TYR A 6 4.52 16.80 3.74
C TYR A 6 5.74 17.21 2.89
N MET A 7 6.49 16.22 2.40
CA MET A 7 6.78 16.24 0.98
C MET A 7 6.23 14.95 0.39
N ARG A 8 5.43 15.04 -0.66
CA ARG A 8 5.45 14.01 -1.71
C ARG A 8 6.61 14.43 -2.59
N PRO A 9 7.88 14.15 -2.22
CA PRO A 9 8.99 14.62 -3.01
C PRO A 9 8.77 14.15 -4.44
N SER A 10 8.87 15.09 -5.37
CA SER A 10 9.05 14.75 -6.76
C SER A 10 10.21 13.76 -6.87
N GLU A 11 10.21 12.97 -7.95
CA GLU A 11 11.28 12.01 -8.20
C GLU A 11 12.68 12.66 -8.15
N ARG A 12 12.77 13.94 -8.53
CA ARG A 12 14.02 14.73 -8.44
C ARG A 12 14.41 15.02 -6.99
N GLU A 13 13.48 15.48 -6.17
CA GLU A 13 13.72 15.75 -4.74
C GLU A 13 14.10 14.48 -3.99
N PHE A 14 13.46 13.35 -4.31
CA PHE A 14 13.79 12.07 -3.70
C PHE A 14 15.23 11.62 -4.04
N ILE A 15 15.65 11.76 -5.30
CA ILE A 15 17.02 11.46 -5.71
C ILE A 15 18.01 12.42 -5.05
N SER A 16 17.67 13.71 -4.95
CA SER A 16 18.50 14.69 -4.26
C SER A 16 18.68 14.35 -2.78
N LEU A 17 17.61 13.86 -2.13
CA LEU A 17 17.63 13.42 -0.75
C LEU A 17 18.57 12.21 -0.57
N ILE A 18 18.44 11.19 -1.42
CA ILE A 18 19.34 10.02 -1.38
C ILE A 18 20.80 10.46 -1.59
N LYS A 19 21.06 11.38 -2.53
CA LYS A 19 22.40 11.93 -2.77
C LYS A 19 22.97 12.64 -1.54
N SER A 20 22.13 13.30 -0.75
CA SER A 20 22.55 13.98 0.50
C SER A 20 22.76 13.04 1.68
N MET A 21 22.41 11.76 1.55
CA MET A 21 22.48 10.76 2.63
C MET A 21 23.60 9.77 2.34
N GLU A 22 24.85 10.18 2.54
CA GLU A 22 26.04 9.34 2.31
C GLU A 22 25.97 8.00 3.06
N TRP A 23 25.48 8.02 4.30
CA TRP A 23 25.30 6.81 5.11
C TRP A 23 24.40 5.75 4.44
N ILE A 24 23.39 6.15 3.64
CA ILE A 24 22.55 5.19 2.92
C ILE A 24 23.34 4.52 1.82
N LEU A 25 24.18 5.29 1.12
CA LEU A 25 25.01 4.81 0.02
C LEU A 25 26.05 3.81 0.54
N ASP A 26 26.65 4.10 1.68
CA ASP A 26 27.59 3.20 2.36
C ASP A 26 26.90 1.90 2.80
N GLU A 27 25.73 2.00 3.45
CA GLU A 27 24.97 0.84 3.92
C GLU A 27 24.57 -0.11 2.78
N ILE A 28 24.22 0.43 1.61
CA ILE A 28 23.84 -0.37 0.42
C ILE A 28 25.03 -0.70 -0.50
N GLY A 29 26.25 -0.32 -0.12
CA GLY A 29 27.48 -0.63 -0.87
C GLY A 29 27.59 0.09 -2.23
N LEU A 30 27.00 1.28 -2.37
CA LEU A 30 27.05 2.08 -3.59
C LEU A 30 27.95 3.29 -3.44
N LYS A 31 28.88 3.49 -4.38
CA LYS A 31 29.74 4.69 -4.41
C LYS A 31 29.00 5.97 -4.77
N TYR A 32 27.91 5.86 -5.53
CA TYR A 32 27.12 7.01 -5.99
C TYR A 32 25.63 6.65 -6.00
N ALA A 33 24.78 7.63 -5.71
CA ALA A 33 23.34 7.47 -5.83
C ALA A 33 22.94 7.15 -7.28
N PRO A 34 22.05 6.17 -7.51
CA PRO A 34 21.56 5.84 -8.85
C PRO A 34 20.96 7.04 -9.57
N SER A 35 21.20 7.12 -10.88
CA SER A 35 20.58 8.15 -11.71
C SER A 35 19.06 7.94 -11.80
N ARG A 36 18.33 9.02 -12.12
CA ARG A 36 16.89 8.96 -12.40
C ARG A 36 16.56 7.92 -13.47
N HIS A 37 17.38 7.85 -14.52
CA HIS A 37 17.18 6.89 -15.60
C HIS A 37 17.35 5.45 -15.13
N SER A 38 18.36 5.19 -14.29
CA SER A 38 18.61 3.87 -13.69
C SER A 38 17.42 3.42 -12.82
N LEU A 39 16.92 4.31 -11.96
CA LEU A 39 15.74 4.03 -11.12
C LEU A 39 14.49 3.75 -11.96
N TYR A 40 14.28 4.51 -13.04
CA TYR A 40 13.17 4.31 -13.96
C TYR A 40 13.23 2.94 -14.67
N LEU A 41 14.41 2.54 -15.14
CA LEU A 41 14.61 1.24 -15.79
C LEU A 41 14.33 0.08 -14.82
N VAL A 42 14.81 0.18 -13.58
CA VAL A 42 14.53 -0.82 -12.54
C VAL A 42 13.04 -0.88 -12.24
N ARG A 43 12.37 0.26 -12.04
CA ARG A 43 10.92 0.32 -11.78
C ARG A 43 10.11 -0.36 -12.89
N LYS A 44 10.52 -0.21 -14.16
CA LYS A 44 9.86 -0.86 -15.29
C LYS A 44 10.00 -2.39 -15.29
N LYS A 45 11.10 -2.90 -14.72
CA LYS A 45 11.40 -4.34 -14.67
C LYS A 45 11.00 -4.98 -13.34
N ALA A 46 10.68 -4.18 -12.33
CA ALA A 46 10.27 -4.66 -11.02
C ALA A 46 8.98 -5.49 -11.14
N SER A 47 9.07 -6.78 -10.85
CA SER A 47 7.92 -7.66 -10.83
C SER A 47 7.07 -7.41 -9.59
N ILE A 48 5.78 -7.76 -9.65
CA ILE A 48 4.90 -7.74 -8.47
C ILE A 48 5.48 -8.62 -7.35
N GLN A 49 6.07 -9.77 -7.71
CA GLN A 49 6.69 -10.65 -6.73
C GLN A 49 7.89 -9.99 -6.04
N TYR A 50 8.74 -9.27 -6.78
CA TYR A 50 9.84 -8.51 -6.18
C TYR A 50 9.30 -7.48 -5.17
N MET A 51 8.24 -6.75 -5.52
CA MET A 51 7.63 -5.77 -4.62
C MET A 51 7.04 -6.41 -3.36
N ARG A 52 6.44 -7.61 -3.48
CA ARG A 52 5.95 -8.38 -2.33
C ARG A 52 7.09 -8.79 -1.39
N ASN A 53 8.15 -9.40 -1.94
CA ASN A 53 9.32 -9.81 -1.16
C ASN A 53 10.02 -8.62 -0.47
N LEU A 54 10.10 -7.47 -1.15
CA LEU A 54 10.65 -6.25 -0.56
C LEU A 54 9.79 -5.76 0.60
N ASN A 55 8.46 -5.78 0.42
CA ASN A 55 7.52 -5.35 1.45
C ASN A 55 7.57 -6.25 2.70
N GLU A 56 7.72 -7.57 2.53
CA GLU A 56 7.93 -8.51 3.64
C GLU A 56 9.16 -8.13 4.48
N LYS A 57 10.31 -7.87 3.84
CA LYS A 57 11.52 -7.42 4.55
C LYS A 57 11.35 -6.08 5.27
N ILE A 58 10.60 -5.15 4.67
CA ILE A 58 10.27 -3.87 5.32
C ILE A 58 9.44 -4.12 6.58
N ILE A 59 8.43 -4.99 6.50
CA ILE A 59 7.59 -5.36 7.63
C ILE A 59 8.42 -6.01 8.75
N GLU A 60 9.30 -6.95 8.42
CA GLU A 60 10.19 -7.62 9.39
C GLU A 60 11.01 -6.61 10.21
N LYS A 61 11.45 -5.51 9.58
CA LYS A 61 12.25 -4.46 10.24
C LYS A 61 11.42 -3.47 11.05
N LEU A 62 10.20 -3.16 10.60
CA LEU A 62 9.32 -2.19 11.27
C LEU A 62 8.54 -2.80 12.45
N GLY A 63 8.43 -4.13 12.50
CA GLY A 63 7.57 -4.83 13.43
C GLY A 63 6.09 -4.80 13.04
N SER A 64 5.22 -5.16 13.98
CA SER A 64 3.77 -5.16 13.78
C SER A 64 3.04 -4.66 15.01
N SER A 65 2.11 -3.74 14.83
CA SER A 65 1.07 -3.47 15.81
C SER A 65 -0.05 -4.51 15.67
N LYS A 66 -1.02 -4.45 16.60
CA LYS A 66 -2.26 -5.24 16.53
C LYS A 66 -3.45 -4.42 16.03
N ILE A 67 -3.24 -3.19 15.57
CA ILE A 67 -4.31 -2.30 15.11
C ILE A 67 -4.10 -2.01 13.64
N PHE A 68 -5.05 -2.43 12.81
CA PHE A 68 -4.96 -2.32 11.36
C PHE A 68 -6.02 -1.39 10.80
N SER A 69 -5.74 -0.80 9.63
CA SER A 69 -6.72 -0.06 8.84
C SER A 69 -6.87 -0.68 7.46
N VAL A 70 -8.11 -0.76 6.98
CA VAL A 70 -8.43 -1.24 5.62
C VAL A 70 -9.08 -0.12 4.82
N ASP A 71 -8.58 0.07 3.61
CA ASP A 71 -9.08 1.09 2.68
C ASP A 71 -9.05 0.57 1.24
N ALA A 72 -9.82 1.22 0.37
CA ALA A 72 -9.82 0.98 -1.07
C ALA A 72 -9.61 2.28 -1.82
N THR A 73 -8.55 2.36 -2.62
CA THR A 73 -8.28 3.51 -3.49
C THR A 73 -8.31 3.09 -4.95
N GLY A 74 -8.82 3.92 -5.83
CA GLY A 74 -8.83 3.60 -7.26
C GLY A 74 -7.68 4.24 -8.01
N PHE A 75 -7.19 3.53 -9.01
CA PHE A 75 -6.18 4.00 -9.94
C PHE A 75 -6.80 4.09 -11.33
N LYS A 76 -6.57 5.23 -11.98
CA LYS A 76 -6.92 5.39 -13.40
C LYS A 76 -5.99 4.50 -14.22
N ASN A 77 -6.56 3.72 -15.14
CA ASN A 77 -5.78 2.79 -15.97
C ASN A 77 -5.08 3.50 -17.15
N SER A 78 -5.49 4.73 -17.52
CA SER A 78 -4.76 5.55 -18.50
C SER A 78 -4.96 7.06 -18.30
N ARG A 79 -4.10 7.86 -18.93
CA ARG A 79 -4.26 9.33 -19.02
C ARG A 79 -5.49 9.75 -19.86
N GLN A 80 -5.99 8.86 -20.71
CA GLN A 80 -7.06 9.13 -21.67
C GLN A 80 -8.44 8.66 -21.18
N GLU A 81 -8.51 7.96 -20.04
CA GLU A 81 -9.77 7.47 -19.50
C GLU A 81 -10.41 8.50 -18.54
N PRO A 82 -11.71 8.75 -18.67
CA PRO A 82 -12.38 9.85 -17.99
C PRO A 82 -12.36 9.67 -16.47
N SER A 83 -12.32 10.81 -15.79
CA SER A 83 -12.26 10.95 -14.34
C SER A 83 -13.36 10.20 -13.59
N TRP A 84 -13.10 10.00 -12.29
CA TRP A 84 -14.01 9.57 -11.23
C TRP A 84 -15.43 10.18 -11.26
N THR A 85 -15.62 11.28 -11.99
CA THR A 85 -16.83 12.13 -12.00
C THR A 85 -17.74 11.94 -13.23
N MET A 86 -17.34 11.19 -14.27
CA MET A 86 -18.18 11.09 -15.47
C MET A 86 -19.22 9.96 -15.39
N LYS A 87 -20.51 10.34 -15.41
CA LYS A 87 -21.69 9.45 -15.27
C LYS A 87 -21.99 8.54 -16.47
N LYS A 88 -21.33 8.69 -17.63
CA LYS A 88 -21.82 8.13 -18.92
C LYS A 88 -20.90 7.17 -19.69
N LYS A 89 -19.70 6.85 -19.22
CA LYS A 89 -18.85 5.79 -19.82
C LYS A 89 -18.37 4.85 -18.72
N ARG A 90 -18.34 3.53 -18.99
CA ARG A 90 -17.81 2.52 -18.06
C ARG A 90 -16.45 3.00 -17.57
N LYS A 91 -16.37 3.31 -16.28
CA LYS A 91 -15.13 3.78 -15.66
C LYS A 91 -14.16 2.60 -15.68
N ASN A 92 -13.20 2.62 -16.60
CA ASN A 92 -12.09 1.69 -16.60
C ASN A 92 -11.07 2.21 -15.58
N TYR A 93 -11.22 1.74 -14.35
CA TYR A 93 -10.26 1.99 -13.29
C TYR A 93 -10.06 0.69 -12.52
N THR A 94 -8.92 0.55 -11.89
CA THR A 94 -8.66 -0.53 -10.95
C THR A 94 -8.86 -0.01 -9.53
N LYS A 95 -9.34 -0.85 -8.62
CA LYS A 95 -9.34 -0.59 -7.19
C LYS A 95 -8.21 -1.36 -6.55
N PHE A 96 -7.49 -0.68 -5.69
CA PHE A 96 -6.43 -1.21 -4.85
C PHE A 96 -6.96 -1.22 -3.43
N HIS A 97 -7.31 -2.42 -2.98
CA HIS A 97 -7.73 -2.68 -1.62
C HIS A 97 -6.48 -3.02 -0.82
N LEU A 98 -6.33 -2.38 0.33
CA LEU A 98 -5.13 -2.53 1.15
C LEU A 98 -5.49 -2.65 2.62
N ILE A 99 -4.67 -3.41 3.35
CA ILE A 99 -4.61 -3.38 4.80
C ILE A 99 -3.26 -2.83 5.22
N SER A 100 -3.26 -1.87 6.12
CA SER A 100 -2.07 -1.25 6.67
C SER A 100 -2.06 -1.30 8.19
N ASP A 101 -0.86 -1.33 8.74
CA ASP A 101 -0.64 -1.17 10.17
C ASP A 101 -0.77 0.30 10.57
N THR A 102 -1.59 0.58 11.57
CA THR A 102 -1.92 1.97 11.93
C THR A 102 -0.76 2.69 12.60
N GLU A 103 0.20 1.97 13.19
CA GLU A 103 1.35 2.55 13.88
C GLU A 103 2.51 2.74 12.89
N THR A 104 2.94 1.64 12.27
CA THR A 104 4.10 1.65 11.36
C THR A 104 3.78 2.22 9.98
N LYS A 105 2.49 2.35 9.65
CA LYS A 105 1.98 2.69 8.30
C LYS A 105 2.43 1.71 7.22
N SER A 106 2.91 0.53 7.61
CA SER A 106 3.35 -0.51 6.68
C SER A 106 2.16 -1.17 5.99
N LEU A 107 2.30 -1.45 4.70
CA LEU A 107 1.32 -2.18 3.92
C LEU A 107 1.42 -3.66 4.26
N LYS A 108 0.42 -4.26 4.91
CA LYS A 108 0.48 -5.68 5.31
C LYS A 108 0.00 -6.62 4.21
N SER A 109 -1.05 -6.25 3.48
CA SER A 109 -1.55 -7.01 2.34
C SER A 109 -2.32 -6.10 1.38
N PHE A 110 -2.42 -6.50 0.12
CA PHE A 110 -3.19 -5.77 -0.89
C PHE A 110 -3.74 -6.71 -1.96
N THR A 111 -4.82 -6.27 -2.60
CA THR A 111 -5.37 -6.90 -3.80
C THR A 111 -5.86 -5.84 -4.80
N ILE A 112 -5.77 -6.14 -6.09
CA ILE A 112 -6.16 -5.25 -7.19
C ILE A 112 -7.35 -5.84 -7.91
N THR A 113 -8.42 -5.07 -8.07
CA THR A 113 -9.67 -5.51 -8.65
C THR A 113 -10.17 -4.51 -9.71
N PRO A 114 -11.08 -4.90 -10.62
CA PRO A 114 -11.78 -3.95 -11.45
C PRO A 114 -12.62 -2.97 -10.62
N GLY A 115 -12.70 -1.71 -11.05
CA GLY A 115 -13.32 -0.64 -10.26
C GLY A 115 -14.82 -0.79 -9.98
N ASN A 116 -15.52 -1.69 -10.68
CA ASN A 116 -16.93 -1.97 -10.41
C ASN A 116 -17.16 -2.99 -9.29
N LYS A 117 -16.10 -3.52 -8.67
CA LYS A 117 -16.22 -4.49 -7.58
C LYS A 117 -16.44 -3.80 -6.23
N HIS A 118 -17.30 -4.39 -5.41
CA HIS A 118 -17.55 -3.96 -4.03
C HIS A 118 -16.37 -4.35 -3.14
N GLU A 119 -16.14 -3.57 -2.10
CA GLU A 119 -15.00 -3.70 -1.18
C GLU A 119 -15.16 -4.91 -0.24
N SER A 120 -16.36 -5.09 0.32
CA SER A 120 -16.67 -6.08 1.36
C SER A 120 -16.11 -7.50 1.10
N PRO A 121 -16.25 -8.11 -0.10
CA PRO A 121 -15.79 -9.48 -0.35
C PRO A 121 -14.27 -9.68 -0.23
N TYR A 122 -13.48 -8.62 -0.41
CA TYR A 122 -12.02 -8.71 -0.46
C TYR A 122 -11.37 -8.66 0.93
N LEU A 123 -12.15 -8.36 1.98
CA LEU A 123 -11.61 -8.30 3.34
C LEU A 123 -11.00 -9.64 3.78
N LYS A 124 -11.62 -10.77 3.40
CA LYS A 124 -11.11 -12.10 3.73
C LYS A 124 -9.73 -12.36 3.17
N GLU A 125 -9.49 -11.97 1.93
CA GLU A 125 -8.19 -12.11 1.27
C GLU A 125 -7.14 -11.22 1.94
N LEU A 126 -7.50 -9.96 2.23
CA LEU A 126 -6.60 -9.00 2.90
C LEU A 126 -6.18 -9.47 4.29
N LEU A 127 -7.12 -10.02 5.07
CA LEU A 127 -6.87 -10.57 6.41
C LEU A 127 -6.15 -11.92 6.42
N GLY A 128 -5.94 -12.54 5.25
CA GLY A 128 -5.20 -13.80 5.15
C GLY A 128 -3.78 -13.71 5.67
N ALA A 129 -3.15 -12.53 5.58
CA ALA A 129 -1.79 -12.28 6.06
C ALA A 129 -1.70 -11.82 7.53
N ILE A 130 -2.85 -11.70 8.23
CA ILE A 130 -2.91 -11.22 9.61
C ILE A 130 -3.35 -12.37 10.51
N ASP A 131 -2.47 -12.86 11.38
CA ASP A 131 -2.81 -13.97 12.27
C ASP A 131 -3.76 -13.54 13.39
N THR A 132 -3.39 -12.48 14.10
CA THR A 132 -4.15 -11.91 15.21
C THR A 132 -4.25 -10.39 15.07
N MET A 133 -5.39 -9.82 15.45
CA MET A 133 -5.53 -8.37 15.56
C MET A 133 -6.34 -8.01 16.80
N HIS A 134 -6.07 -6.83 17.34
CA HIS A 134 -6.84 -6.22 18.41
C HIS A 134 -8.01 -5.43 17.85
N SER A 135 -7.78 -4.63 16.79
CA SER A 135 -8.83 -3.81 16.20
C SER A 135 -8.59 -3.54 14.72
N LEU A 136 -9.67 -3.26 13.98
CA LEU A 136 -9.68 -3.00 12.55
C LEU A 136 -10.49 -1.75 12.24
N LEU A 137 -9.83 -0.73 11.71
CA LEU A 137 -10.46 0.49 11.24
C LEU A 137 -10.81 0.34 9.76
N ALA A 138 -12.08 0.37 9.40
CA ALA A 138 -12.52 0.24 8.02
C ALA A 138 -13.73 1.13 7.73
N ASP A 139 -13.87 1.54 6.47
CA ASP A 139 -15.08 2.22 6.01
C ASP A 139 -16.29 1.27 6.03
N SER A 140 -17.48 1.85 6.12
CA SER A 140 -18.79 1.23 5.97
C SER A 140 -18.91 0.32 4.73
N GLY A 141 -18.15 0.55 3.66
CA GLY A 141 -18.06 -0.35 2.51
C GLY A 141 -17.58 -1.77 2.84
N TYR A 142 -16.89 -1.95 3.97
CA TYR A 142 -16.48 -3.25 4.50
C TYR A 142 -17.44 -3.80 5.58
N LEU A 143 -18.44 -3.02 6.01
CA LEU A 143 -19.38 -3.43 7.04
C LEU A 143 -20.40 -4.43 6.47
N SER A 144 -20.18 -5.71 6.75
CA SER A 144 -21.13 -6.78 6.47
C SER A 144 -21.09 -7.80 7.59
N ARG A 145 -22.19 -8.54 7.80
CA ARG A 145 -22.25 -9.54 8.87
C ARG A 145 -21.14 -10.59 8.73
N LYS A 146 -20.88 -11.04 7.49
CA LYS A 146 -19.81 -11.99 7.16
C LYS A 146 -18.43 -11.47 7.57
N ASN A 147 -18.20 -10.16 7.42
CA ASN A 147 -16.94 -9.52 7.79
C ASN A 147 -16.83 -9.34 9.31
N CYS A 148 -17.92 -9.03 10.00
CA CYS A 148 -17.95 -9.03 11.46
C CYS A 148 -17.61 -10.41 12.04
N ASP A 149 -18.19 -11.48 11.49
CA ASP A 149 -17.90 -12.86 11.95
C ASP A 149 -16.43 -13.25 11.67
N LEU A 150 -15.84 -12.74 10.58
CA LEU A 150 -14.42 -12.93 10.26
C LEU A 150 -13.50 -12.17 11.23
N PHE A 151 -13.90 -10.96 11.61
CA PHE A 151 -13.20 -10.12 12.59
C PHE A 151 -13.19 -10.78 13.98
N ASP A 152 -14.34 -11.29 14.43
CA ASP A 152 -14.47 -11.99 15.70
C ASP A 152 -13.56 -13.24 15.75
N LYS A 153 -13.43 -14.00 14.65
CA LYS A 153 -12.54 -15.17 14.55
C LYS A 153 -11.05 -14.85 14.69
N LYS A 154 -10.64 -13.60 14.45
CA LYS A 154 -9.24 -13.16 14.51
C LYS A 154 -8.86 -12.56 15.87
N GLY A 155 -9.73 -12.71 16.88
CA GLY A 155 -9.48 -12.33 18.27
C GLY A 155 -9.60 -10.83 18.54
N ALA A 156 -10.27 -10.11 17.66
CA ALA A 156 -10.33 -8.66 17.69
C ALA A 156 -11.50 -8.17 18.55
N SER A 157 -11.26 -7.15 19.37
CA SER A 157 -12.29 -6.48 20.15
C SER A 157 -13.07 -5.51 19.26
N ARG A 158 -14.40 -5.60 19.33
CA ARG A 158 -15.33 -4.73 18.60
C ARG A 158 -15.24 -3.28 19.05
#